data_AF-A0A353X383-F1
#
_entry.id   AF-A0A353X383-F1
#
_cell.length_a   1.000
_cell.length_b   1.000
_cell.length_c   1.000
_cell.angle_alpha   90.00
_cell.angle_beta   90.00
_cell.angle_gamma   90.00
#
_symmetry.space_group_name_H-M   'P 1'
#
loop_
_entity.id
_entity.type
_entity.pdbx_description
1 polymer ?
#
loop_
_entity_poly.entity_id
_entity_poly.type
_entity_poly.pdbx_seq_one_letter_code
_entity_poly.pdbx_strand_id
1 'polypeptide(L)'
;EVNAISLWEGISVRQAPSKEGKWLSSITLGESVTHTGQSAVDSTDKNRGYVYVVLSDGTEGWSVDYGLAIDAKLAATKEEAVIYKRPDLLTVTEDKIPVMSMVAVEEESGDFVKVLGKERKKKGWIEKSKLVLDDKEVAVAVLAEKQLKKNGSNYSQEALSGFLETVPYKSTNFYNTLMDELNSMEMELEEDDFSEEEMSEDTVSME
;
A
#
# COMPACT_ATOMS: atom_id res chain seq x y z
N GLU A 1 -19.04 16.87 1.21
CA GLU A 1 -17.72 16.39 1.66
C GLU A 1 -17.56 14.97 1.16
N VAL A 2 -16.44 14.69 0.53
CA VAL A 2 -16.18 13.43 -0.15
C VAL A 2 -14.82 12.92 0.32
N ASN A 3 -14.70 11.63 0.59
CA ASN A 3 -13.42 11.06 0.99
C ASN A 3 -12.44 11.08 -0.18
N ALA A 4 -11.19 11.41 0.11
CA ALA A 4 -10.09 11.28 -0.82
C ALA A 4 -8.98 10.45 -0.18
N ILE A 5 -8.42 9.51 -0.96
CA ILE A 5 -7.35 8.63 -0.50
C ILE A 5 -6.02 9.09 -1.10
N SER A 6 -5.01 9.26 -0.26
CA SER A 6 -3.66 9.53 -0.71
C SER A 6 -3.04 8.33 -1.40
N LEU A 7 -2.64 8.51 -2.65
CA LEU A 7 -1.96 7.49 -3.44
C LEU A 7 -0.42 7.63 -3.39
N TRP A 8 0.12 8.65 -2.72
CA TRP A 8 1.55 8.93 -2.59
C TRP A 8 1.93 9.19 -1.14
N GLU A 9 3.19 8.91 -0.80
CA GLU A 9 3.75 9.38 0.47
C GLU A 9 4.13 10.86 0.36
N GLY A 10 3.73 11.66 1.36
CA GLY A 10 4.24 13.02 1.55
C GLY A 10 3.65 14.07 0.62
N ILE A 11 2.39 13.92 0.19
CA ILE A 11 1.75 14.94 -0.68
C ILE A 11 1.60 16.24 0.10
N SER A 12 2.11 17.36 -0.42
CA SER A 12 2.07 18.63 0.30
C SER A 12 0.66 19.22 0.41
N VAL A 13 0.29 19.66 1.61
CA VAL A 13 -0.83 20.57 1.86
C VAL A 13 -0.27 21.99 2.00
N ARG A 14 -0.83 22.94 1.25
CA ARG A 14 -0.34 24.31 1.14
C ARG A 14 -1.44 25.34 1.36
N GLN A 15 -1.06 26.53 1.79
CA GLN A 15 -2.02 27.62 2.04
C GLN A 15 -2.70 28.13 0.75
N ALA A 16 -2.07 27.94 -0.41
CA ALA A 16 -2.57 28.38 -1.72
C ALA A 16 -2.38 27.26 -2.77
N PRO A 17 -3.20 27.21 -3.84
CA PRO A 17 -3.12 26.21 -4.91
C PRO A 17 -1.98 26.53 -5.88
N SER A 18 -0.75 26.53 -5.38
CA SER A 18 0.46 26.77 -6.15
C SER A 18 1.66 26.11 -5.47
N LYS A 19 2.69 25.76 -6.25
CA LYS A 19 3.96 25.24 -5.73
C LYS A 19 4.67 26.22 -4.77
N GLU A 20 4.43 27.51 -4.94
CA GLU A 20 5.00 28.59 -4.10
C GLU A 20 4.17 28.85 -2.84
N GLY A 21 2.98 28.24 -2.73
CA GLY A 21 2.13 28.35 -1.55
C GLY A 21 2.86 27.83 -0.31
N LYS A 22 2.74 28.55 0.82
CA LYS A 22 3.35 28.16 2.09
C LYS A 22 2.96 26.72 2.45
N TRP A 23 3.94 25.88 2.75
CA TRP A 23 3.73 24.51 3.23
C TRP A 23 3.08 24.52 4.62
N LEU A 24 2.07 23.67 4.81
CA LEU A 24 1.33 23.54 6.07
C LEU A 24 1.54 22.16 6.69
N SER A 25 1.40 21.10 5.89
CA SER A 25 1.55 19.71 6.31
C SER A 25 1.80 18.80 5.10
N SER A 26 1.90 17.51 5.33
CA SER A 26 1.99 16.47 4.30
C SER A 26 1.02 15.34 4.57
N ILE A 27 0.40 14.82 3.51
CA ILE A 27 -0.49 13.67 3.55
C ILE A 27 0.32 12.39 3.36
N THR A 28 0.08 11.41 4.22
CA THR A 28 0.75 10.10 4.18
C THR A 28 0.07 9.15 3.17
N LEU A 29 0.80 8.18 2.59
CA LEU A 29 0.23 7.15 1.72
C LEU A 29 -0.90 6.41 2.43
N GLY A 30 -2.04 6.26 1.76
CA GLY A 30 -3.23 5.60 2.28
C GLY A 30 -4.03 6.44 3.28
N GLU A 31 -3.56 7.63 3.66
CA GLU A 31 -4.34 8.52 4.53
C GLU A 31 -5.64 8.94 3.83
N SER A 32 -6.75 8.85 4.56
CA SER A 32 -8.05 9.37 4.14
C SER A 32 -8.18 10.82 4.57
N VAL A 33 -8.47 11.70 3.62
CA VAL A 33 -8.69 13.13 3.85
C VAL A 33 -10.05 13.54 3.33
N THR A 34 -10.59 14.65 3.86
CA THR A 34 -11.87 15.18 3.38
C THR A 34 -11.63 16.14 2.23
N HIS A 35 -12.20 15.87 1.05
CA HIS A 35 -12.27 16.83 -0.05
C HIS A 35 -13.54 17.70 0.10
N THR A 36 -13.34 19.02 0.05
CA THR A 36 -14.41 20.02 0.25
C THR A 36 -15.19 20.35 -1.04
N GLY A 37 -14.78 19.80 -2.19
CA GLY A 37 -15.35 20.11 -3.50
C GLY A 37 -14.69 21.30 -4.21
N GLN A 38 -13.84 22.08 -3.54
CA GLN A 38 -13.10 23.16 -4.18
C GLN A 38 -11.92 22.62 -4.99
N SER A 39 -11.68 23.24 -6.15
CA SER A 39 -10.57 22.92 -7.05
C SER A 39 -10.00 24.18 -7.69
N ALA A 40 -8.71 24.16 -7.98
CA ALA A 40 -8.01 25.23 -8.68
C ALA A 40 -6.93 24.67 -9.60
N VAL A 41 -6.49 25.45 -10.58
CA VAL A 41 -5.43 25.09 -11.52
C VAL A 41 -4.36 26.17 -11.49
N ASP A 42 -3.11 25.77 -11.25
CA ASP A 42 -1.95 26.66 -11.39
C ASP A 42 -1.46 26.62 -12.84
N SER A 43 -1.87 27.61 -13.63
CA SER A 43 -1.46 27.73 -15.03
C SER A 43 0.04 28.03 -15.20
N THR A 44 0.73 28.48 -14.14
CA THR A 44 2.17 28.76 -14.17
C THR A 44 3.02 27.52 -13.95
N ASP A 45 2.41 26.41 -13.52
CA ASP A 45 3.07 25.13 -13.28
C ASP A 45 2.40 23.99 -14.06
N LYS A 46 2.52 24.05 -15.39
CA LYS A 46 2.02 23.00 -16.30
C LYS A 46 0.52 22.68 -16.12
N ASN A 47 -0.29 23.67 -15.75
CA ASN A 47 -1.71 23.49 -15.43
C ASN A 47 -1.94 22.44 -14.32
N ARG A 48 -1.08 22.43 -13.30
CA ARG A 48 -1.21 21.50 -12.17
C ARG A 48 -2.53 21.76 -11.44
N GLY A 49 -3.30 20.70 -11.24
CA GLY A 49 -4.54 20.72 -10.49
C GLY A 49 -4.32 20.65 -8.98
N TYR A 50 -5.19 21.33 -8.26
CA TYR A 50 -5.24 21.35 -6.81
C TYR A 50 -6.67 21.17 -6.32
N VAL A 51 -6.82 20.52 -5.18
CA VAL A 51 -8.08 20.37 -4.45
C VAL A 51 -7.90 20.85 -3.01
N TYR A 52 -8.95 21.43 -2.43
CA TYR A 52 -8.92 21.84 -1.03
C TYR A 52 -9.36 20.71 -0.12
N VAL A 53 -8.51 20.35 0.83
CA VAL A 53 -8.66 19.19 1.71
C VAL A 53 -8.59 19.57 3.18
N VAL A 54 -9.23 18.75 4.02
CA VAL A 54 -9.15 18.80 5.48
C VAL A 54 -8.60 17.48 5.98
N LEU A 55 -7.50 17.53 6.75
CA LEU A 55 -6.87 16.37 7.38
C LEU A 55 -7.59 15.98 8.68
N SER A 56 -7.28 14.78 9.17
CA SER A 56 -7.89 14.23 10.39
C SER A 56 -7.62 15.05 11.66
N ASP A 57 -6.52 15.82 11.68
CA ASP A 57 -6.15 16.73 12.77
C ASP A 57 -6.79 18.13 12.65
N GLY A 58 -7.60 18.36 11.61
CA GLY A 58 -8.23 19.65 11.31
C GLY A 58 -7.36 20.61 10.48
N THR A 59 -6.17 20.20 10.03
CA THR A 59 -5.36 21.00 9.12
C THR A 59 -6.07 21.12 7.76
N GLU A 60 -6.25 22.34 7.28
CA GLU A 60 -6.91 22.62 5.99
C GLU A 60 -5.95 23.27 4.99
N GLY A 61 -6.07 22.91 3.72
CA GLY A 61 -5.30 23.55 2.66
C GLY A 61 -5.44 22.90 1.29
N TRP A 62 -4.64 23.39 0.34
CA TRP A 62 -4.61 22.92 -1.03
C TRP A 62 -3.58 21.80 -1.20
N SER A 63 -4.02 20.69 -1.77
CA SER A 63 -3.18 19.56 -2.13
C SER A 63 -3.26 19.27 -3.63
N VAL A 64 -2.23 18.65 -4.20
CA VAL A 64 -2.18 18.33 -5.64
C VAL A 64 -3.19 17.20 -5.92
N ASP A 65 -4.09 17.44 -6.88
CA ASP A 65 -5.21 16.53 -7.16
C ASP A 65 -4.76 15.15 -7.68
N TYR A 66 -3.72 15.12 -8.50
CA TYR A 66 -3.20 13.90 -9.10
C TYR A 66 -2.76 12.88 -8.05
N GLY A 67 -2.32 13.38 -6.90
CA GLY A 67 -1.88 12.57 -5.76
C GLY A 67 -3.01 11.87 -5.00
N LEU A 68 -4.26 12.25 -5.26
CA LEU A 68 -5.43 11.80 -4.50
C LEU A 68 -6.39 11.02 -5.40
N ALA A 69 -6.97 9.94 -4.87
CA ALA A 69 -8.17 9.32 -5.43
C ALA A 69 -9.39 9.97 -4.76
N ILE A 70 -10.11 10.82 -5.50
CA ILE A 70 -11.30 11.51 -5.00
C ILE A 70 -12.50 10.57 -5.07
N ASP A 71 -13.39 10.64 -4.07
CA ASP A 71 -14.56 9.76 -3.92
C ASP A 71 -14.22 8.29 -3.85
N ALA A 72 -13.13 7.99 -3.14
CA ALA A 72 -12.60 6.64 -3.04
C ALA A 72 -12.58 6.13 -1.61
N LYS A 73 -12.62 4.80 -1.48
CA LYS A 73 -12.46 4.09 -0.22
C LYS A 73 -11.15 3.31 -0.20
N LEU A 74 -10.41 3.43 0.89
CA LEU A 74 -9.19 2.65 1.10
C LEU A 74 -9.51 1.16 1.31
N ALA A 75 -8.75 0.30 0.65
CA ALA A 75 -8.76 -1.14 0.87
C ALA A 75 -7.36 -1.71 0.62
N ALA A 76 -7.19 -3.00 0.92
CA ALA A 76 -5.98 -3.75 0.61
C ALA A 76 -6.35 -5.08 -0.05
N THR A 77 -5.45 -5.60 -0.88
CA THR A 77 -5.58 -6.93 -1.47
C THR A 77 -5.22 -7.99 -0.43
N LYS A 78 -6.13 -8.94 -0.16
CA LYS A 78 -5.86 -10.09 0.73
C LYS A 78 -5.33 -11.32 0.01
N GLU A 79 -5.37 -11.29 -1.32
CA GLU A 79 -4.80 -12.26 -2.24
C GLU A 79 -4.26 -11.50 -3.46
N GLU A 80 -3.44 -12.14 -4.28
CA GLU A 80 -3.08 -11.58 -5.59
C GLU A 80 -4.34 -11.32 -6.43
N ALA A 81 -4.50 -10.09 -6.91
CA ALA A 81 -5.67 -9.66 -7.68
C ALA A 81 -5.29 -9.41 -9.14
N VAL A 82 -5.93 -10.13 -10.05
CA VAL A 82 -5.77 -9.91 -11.50
C VAL A 82 -6.52 -8.66 -11.92
N ILE A 83 -5.91 -7.84 -12.78
CA ILE A 83 -6.54 -6.63 -13.32
C ILE A 83 -7.30 -6.96 -14.60
N TYR A 84 -8.51 -6.43 -14.69
CA TYR A 84 -9.40 -6.51 -15.85
C TYR A 84 -9.60 -5.12 -16.46
N LYS A 85 -9.73 -5.05 -17.80
CA LYS A 85 -10.00 -3.78 -18.50
C LYS A 85 -11.43 -3.28 -18.26
N ARG A 86 -12.37 -4.19 -18.01
CA ARG A 86 -13.79 -3.95 -17.75
C ARG A 86 -14.25 -4.87 -16.60
N PRO A 87 -15.41 -4.63 -15.96
CA PRO A 87 -15.95 -5.53 -14.94
C PRO A 87 -16.52 -6.81 -15.59
N ASP A 88 -15.64 -7.57 -16.24
CA ASP A 88 -15.97 -8.76 -17.01
C ASP A 88 -14.75 -9.70 -17.06
N LEU A 89 -14.98 -10.98 -16.75
CA LEU A 89 -13.95 -12.02 -16.64
C LEU A 89 -13.15 -12.24 -17.94
N LEU A 90 -13.71 -11.93 -19.11
CA LEU A 90 -13.05 -12.10 -20.41
C LEU A 90 -12.10 -10.94 -20.75
N THR A 91 -12.06 -9.89 -19.92
CA THR A 91 -11.23 -8.70 -20.17
C THR A 91 -9.94 -8.66 -19.33
N VAL A 92 -9.52 -9.84 -18.89
CA VAL A 92 -8.29 -10.08 -18.12
C VAL A 92 -7.06 -9.45 -18.78
N THR A 93 -6.14 -8.96 -17.97
CA THR A 93 -4.84 -8.42 -18.39
C THR A 93 -3.70 -9.26 -17.81
N GLU A 94 -2.48 -8.99 -18.25
CA GLU A 94 -1.27 -9.59 -17.65
C GLU A 94 -0.88 -8.93 -16.32
N ASP A 95 -1.45 -7.76 -16.02
CA ASP A 95 -1.15 -7.02 -14.81
C ASP A 95 -1.88 -7.61 -13.59
N LYS A 96 -1.15 -7.66 -12.48
CA LYS A 96 -1.67 -8.07 -11.18
C LYS A 96 -1.30 -7.06 -10.10
N ILE A 97 -2.07 -7.10 -9.02
CA ILE A 97 -1.81 -6.40 -7.77
C ILE A 97 -1.42 -7.46 -6.73
N PRO A 98 -0.20 -7.42 -6.17
CA PRO A 98 0.25 -8.36 -5.15
C PRO A 98 -0.64 -8.35 -3.91
N VAL A 99 -0.55 -9.38 -3.09
CA VAL A 99 -1.15 -9.38 -1.74
C VAL A 99 -0.59 -8.25 -0.88
N MET A 100 -1.37 -7.77 0.09
CA MET A 100 -1.07 -6.65 0.99
C MET A 100 -0.74 -5.32 0.28
N SER A 101 -1.23 -5.14 -0.94
CA SER A 101 -1.05 -3.88 -1.67
C SER A 101 -2.23 -2.95 -1.41
N MET A 102 -1.94 -1.68 -1.19
CA MET A 102 -2.95 -0.63 -1.05
C MET A 102 -3.67 -0.39 -2.37
N VAL A 103 -5.00 -0.28 -2.29
CA VAL A 103 -5.84 0.20 -3.36
C VAL A 103 -6.86 1.22 -2.86
N ALA A 104 -7.14 2.22 -3.69
CA ALA A 104 -8.29 3.09 -3.53
C ALA A 104 -9.40 2.61 -4.46
N VAL A 105 -10.54 2.22 -3.90
CA VAL A 105 -11.75 1.78 -4.63
C VAL A 105 -12.54 3.01 -5.06
N GLU A 106 -12.63 3.24 -6.37
CA GLU A 106 -13.35 4.39 -6.97
C GLU A 106 -14.80 4.05 -7.32
N GLU A 107 -15.07 2.81 -7.73
CA GLU A 107 -16.36 2.42 -8.30
C GLU A 107 -16.62 0.94 -8.05
N GLU A 108 -17.89 0.55 -7.89
CA GLU A 108 -18.32 -0.85 -7.79
C GLU A 108 -19.27 -1.20 -8.94
N SER A 109 -19.12 -2.40 -9.51
CA SER A 109 -19.99 -2.94 -10.55
C SER A 109 -20.12 -4.46 -10.39
N GLY A 110 -21.19 -4.90 -9.74
CA GLY A 110 -21.40 -6.32 -9.43
C GLY A 110 -20.28 -6.85 -8.53
N ASP A 111 -19.63 -7.93 -8.97
CA ASP A 111 -18.52 -8.55 -8.24
C ASP A 111 -17.17 -7.87 -8.48
N PHE A 112 -17.13 -6.80 -9.28
CA PHE A 112 -15.92 -6.06 -9.59
C PHE A 112 -15.90 -4.70 -8.93
N VAL A 113 -14.69 -4.23 -8.62
CA VAL A 113 -14.43 -2.87 -8.18
C VAL A 113 -13.32 -2.26 -9.02
N LYS A 114 -13.48 -0.98 -9.37
CA LYS A 114 -12.46 -0.21 -10.06
C LYS A 114 -11.52 0.39 -9.03
N VAL A 115 -10.23 0.19 -9.24
CA VAL A 115 -9.21 0.58 -8.26
C VAL A 115 -8.08 1.41 -8.86
N LEU A 116 -7.48 2.22 -8.00
CA LEU A 116 -6.18 2.85 -8.20
C LEU A 116 -5.22 2.35 -7.12
N GLY A 117 -4.09 1.79 -7.53
CA GLY A 117 -2.99 1.43 -6.63
C GLY A 117 -2.11 2.62 -6.29
N LYS A 118 -1.14 2.36 -5.39
CA LYS A 118 -0.05 3.28 -5.05
C LYS A 118 0.56 3.93 -6.29
N GLU A 119 0.71 5.24 -6.24
CA GLU A 119 1.27 6.10 -7.28
C GLU A 119 0.59 5.95 -8.65
N ARG A 120 -0.66 5.45 -8.68
CA ARG A 120 -1.40 5.08 -9.90
C ARG A 120 -0.66 4.08 -10.80
N LYS A 121 0.31 3.32 -10.26
CA LYS A 121 1.11 2.33 -11.01
C LYS A 121 0.27 1.18 -11.53
N LYS A 122 -0.76 0.79 -10.78
CA LYS A 122 -1.74 -0.24 -11.14
C LYS A 122 -3.14 0.37 -11.09
N LYS A 123 -3.96 0.07 -12.10
CA LYS A 123 -5.33 0.57 -12.20
C LYS A 123 -6.18 -0.34 -13.08
N GLY A 124 -7.47 -0.44 -12.76
CA GLY A 124 -8.43 -1.22 -13.54
C GLY A 124 -9.48 -1.86 -12.64
N TRP A 125 -10.18 -2.85 -13.15
CA TRP A 125 -11.18 -3.60 -12.39
C TRP A 125 -10.54 -4.82 -11.76
N ILE A 126 -10.89 -5.14 -10.52
CA ILE A 126 -10.50 -6.38 -9.82
C ILE A 126 -11.73 -6.99 -9.17
N GLU A 127 -11.69 -8.29 -8.88
CA GLU A 127 -12.77 -8.93 -8.12
C GLU A 127 -12.81 -8.40 -6.68
N LYS A 128 -13.99 -8.00 -6.22
CA LYS A 128 -14.24 -7.48 -4.87
C LYS A 128 -13.86 -8.50 -3.79
N SER A 129 -14.00 -9.79 -4.10
CA SER A 129 -13.65 -10.90 -3.20
C SER A 129 -12.17 -10.91 -2.83
N LYS A 130 -11.28 -10.25 -3.60
CA LYS A 130 -9.83 -10.14 -3.35
C LYS A 130 -9.45 -9.03 -2.39
N LEU A 131 -10.42 -8.25 -1.92
CA LEU A 131 -10.16 -7.13 -1.01
C LEU A 131 -10.51 -7.45 0.44
N VAL A 132 -9.81 -6.74 1.33
CA VAL A 132 -10.17 -6.52 2.72
C VAL A 132 -10.39 -5.01 2.93
N LEU A 133 -11.43 -4.69 3.71
CA LEU A 133 -11.81 -3.31 4.03
C LEU A 133 -11.78 -3.05 5.55
N ASP A 134 -11.32 -4.00 6.35
CA ASP A 134 -11.13 -3.79 7.79
C ASP A 134 -9.98 -2.82 8.02
N ASP A 135 -10.22 -1.75 8.79
CA ASP A 135 -9.28 -0.65 8.94
C ASP A 135 -7.92 -1.11 9.51
N LYS A 136 -7.90 -2.10 10.41
CA LYS A 136 -6.66 -2.61 11.01
C LYS A 136 -5.89 -3.48 10.03
N GLU A 137 -6.55 -4.37 9.31
CA GLU A 137 -5.94 -5.17 8.24
C GLU A 137 -5.34 -4.26 7.16
N VAL A 138 -6.13 -3.30 6.68
CA VAL A 138 -5.70 -2.34 5.66
C VAL A 138 -4.50 -1.53 6.16
N ALA A 139 -4.51 -1.08 7.43
CA ALA A 139 -3.39 -0.35 8.00
C ALA A 139 -2.10 -1.20 8.06
N VAL A 140 -2.17 -2.48 8.42
CA VAL A 140 -0.99 -3.36 8.38
C VAL A 140 -0.43 -3.48 6.96
N ALA A 141 -1.30 -3.72 5.97
CA ALA A 141 -0.88 -3.81 4.57
C ALA A 141 -0.20 -2.52 4.07
N VAL A 142 -0.81 -1.36 4.32
CA VAL A 142 -0.25 -0.07 3.90
C VAL A 142 1.09 0.21 4.61
N LEU A 143 1.19 -0.05 5.92
CA LEU A 143 2.44 0.15 6.66
C LEU A 143 3.54 -0.81 6.17
N ALA A 144 3.20 -2.07 5.90
CA ALA A 144 4.11 -3.04 5.30
C ALA A 144 4.59 -2.56 3.92
N GLU A 145 3.70 -2.13 3.03
CA GLU A 145 4.05 -1.61 1.69
C GLU A 145 4.93 -0.33 1.75
N LYS A 146 4.83 0.44 2.84
CA LYS A 146 5.68 1.61 3.06
C LYS A 146 7.08 1.25 3.54
N GLN A 147 7.16 0.34 4.52
CA GLN A 147 8.38 0.11 5.30
C GLN A 147 9.20 -1.06 4.76
N LEU A 148 8.51 -2.11 4.30
CA LEU A 148 9.16 -3.32 3.81
C LEU A 148 9.49 -3.16 2.32
N LYS A 149 10.74 -3.45 2.00
CA LYS A 149 11.21 -3.58 0.62
C LYS A 149 11.51 -5.05 0.37
N LYS A 150 11.00 -5.57 -0.75
CA LYS A 150 11.35 -6.91 -1.20
C LYS A 150 12.70 -6.89 -1.93
N ASN A 151 13.54 -7.85 -1.63
CA ASN A 151 14.73 -8.18 -2.42
C ASN A 151 14.39 -9.40 -3.27
N GLY A 152 13.98 -9.18 -4.52
CA GLY A 152 13.36 -10.24 -5.32
C GLY A 152 11.94 -10.53 -4.83
N SER A 153 11.67 -11.77 -4.42
CA SER A 153 10.34 -12.22 -3.97
C SER A 153 10.09 -12.04 -2.47
N ASN A 154 11.15 -11.95 -1.67
CA ASN A 154 11.11 -12.06 -0.21
C ASN A 154 11.49 -10.75 0.48
N TYR A 155 10.99 -10.55 1.69
CA TYR A 155 11.50 -9.54 2.61
C TYR A 155 12.83 -10.00 3.22
N SER A 156 13.67 -9.08 3.67
CA SER A 156 14.78 -9.47 4.56
C SER A 156 14.23 -9.78 5.95
N GLN A 157 14.79 -10.80 6.61
CA GLN A 157 14.40 -11.20 7.96
C GLN A 157 14.48 -10.02 8.95
N GLU A 158 15.57 -9.25 8.92
CA GLU A 158 15.76 -8.07 9.77
C GLU A 158 14.65 -7.02 9.58
N ALA A 159 14.28 -6.72 8.33
CA ALA A 159 13.24 -5.73 8.05
C ALA A 159 11.86 -6.23 8.48
N LEU A 160 11.58 -7.51 8.24
CA LEU A 160 10.32 -8.14 8.61
C LEU A 160 10.15 -8.22 10.13
N SER A 161 11.18 -8.66 10.84
CA SER A 161 11.22 -8.72 12.30
C SER A 161 11.03 -7.33 12.92
N GLY A 162 11.82 -6.33 12.49
CA GLY A 162 11.68 -4.96 13.00
C GLY A 162 10.31 -4.32 12.73
N PHE A 163 9.67 -4.65 11.60
CA PHE A 163 8.30 -4.25 11.33
C PHE A 163 7.30 -4.91 12.29
N LEU A 164 7.39 -6.22 12.50
CA LEU A 164 6.47 -6.99 13.35
C LEU A 164 6.58 -6.62 14.83
N GLU A 165 7.74 -6.14 15.28
CA GLU A 165 7.91 -5.60 16.63
C GLU A 165 7.07 -4.33 16.86
N THR A 166 7.04 -3.44 15.87
CA THR A 166 6.52 -2.07 16.00
C THR A 166 5.09 -1.89 15.51
N VAL A 167 4.60 -2.77 14.64
CA VAL A 167 3.24 -2.66 14.08
C VAL A 167 2.17 -2.81 15.18
N PRO A 168 1.19 -1.88 15.29
CA PRO A 168 0.27 -1.83 16.42
C PRO A 168 -0.85 -2.88 16.36
N TYR A 169 -1.11 -3.47 15.19
CA TYR A 169 -2.28 -4.32 14.94
C TYR A 169 -1.91 -5.81 14.82
N LYS A 170 -1.36 -6.36 15.90
CA LYS A 170 -0.83 -7.74 15.97
C LYS A 170 -1.88 -8.86 15.91
N SER A 171 -3.17 -8.52 15.93
CA SER A 171 -4.26 -9.51 15.88
C SER A 171 -4.82 -9.73 14.47
N THR A 172 -4.23 -9.10 13.45
CA THR A 172 -4.72 -9.14 12.06
C THR A 172 -4.19 -10.38 11.34
N ASN A 173 -4.92 -10.85 10.32
CA ASN A 173 -4.49 -11.96 9.49
C ASN A 173 -3.23 -11.62 8.71
N PHE A 174 -3.09 -10.37 8.23
CA PHE A 174 -1.85 -9.93 7.59
C PHE A 174 -0.66 -9.94 8.55
N TYR A 175 -0.83 -9.54 9.80
CA TYR A 175 0.24 -9.68 10.79
C TYR A 175 0.65 -11.14 10.96
N ASN A 176 -0.32 -12.05 11.13
CA ASN A 176 -0.03 -13.47 11.29
C ASN A 176 0.66 -14.05 10.05
N THR A 177 0.23 -13.66 8.85
CA THR A 177 0.85 -14.11 7.59
C THR A 177 2.32 -13.67 7.51
N LEU A 178 2.63 -12.43 7.90
CA LEU A 178 4.00 -11.93 7.95
C LEU A 178 4.83 -12.59 9.06
N MET A 179 4.21 -12.93 10.18
CA MET A 179 4.87 -13.67 11.26
C MET A 179 5.21 -15.11 10.82
N ASP A 180 4.28 -15.79 10.14
CA ASP A 180 4.50 -17.13 9.59
C ASP A 180 5.61 -17.12 8.53
N GLU A 181 5.66 -16.06 7.69
CA GLU A 181 6.77 -15.84 6.76
C GLU A 181 8.11 -15.68 7.50
N LEU A 182 8.16 -14.90 8.59
CA LEU A 182 9.38 -14.74 9.39
C LEU A 182 9.85 -16.06 10.02
N ASN A 183 8.93 -16.78 10.67
CA ASN A 183 9.23 -18.07 11.29
C ASN A 183 9.73 -19.10 10.26
N SER A 184 9.21 -19.06 9.03
CA SER A 184 9.64 -19.95 7.95
C SER A 184 11.08 -19.65 7.53
N MET A 185 11.46 -18.37 7.43
CA MET A 185 12.83 -17.96 7.15
C MET A 185 13.82 -18.40 8.24
N GLU A 186 13.39 -18.38 9.51
CA GLU A 186 14.21 -18.82 10.64
C GLU A 186 14.48 -20.32 10.61
N MET A 187 13.45 -21.13 10.31
CA MET A 187 13.62 -22.59 10.17
C MET A 187 14.55 -22.98 9.01
N GLU A 188 14.46 -22.30 7.85
CA GLU A 188 15.34 -22.56 6.71
C GLU A 188 16.82 -22.32 7.06
N LEU A 189 17.13 -21.28 7.83
CA LEU A 189 18.50 -20.98 8.26
C LEU A 189 19.03 -22.01 9.26
N GLU A 190 18.20 -22.46 10.21
CA GLU A 190 18.58 -23.51 11.15
C GLU A 190 18.88 -24.83 10.42
N GLU A 191 18.05 -25.23 9.45
CA GLU A 191 18.27 -26.45 8.66
C GLU A 191 19.58 -26.41 7.85
N ASP A 192 19.93 -25.25 7.27
CA ASP A 192 21.19 -25.06 6.53
C ASP A 192 22.41 -25.18 7.46
N ASP A 193 22.38 -24.56 8.66
CA ASP A 193 23.47 -24.64 9.66
C ASP A 193 23.70 -26.08 10.14
N PHE A 194 22.64 -26.86 10.38
CA PHE A 194 22.77 -28.29 10.73
C PHE A 194 23.36 -29.13 9.59
N SER A 195 23.07 -28.79 8.34
CA SER A 195 23.60 -29.52 7.17
C SER A 195 25.10 -29.27 6.94
N GLU A 196 25.59 -28.08 7.25
CA GLU A 196 27.01 -27.75 7.15
C GLU A 196 27.84 -28.37 8.30
N GLU A 197 27.29 -28.39 9.52
CA GLU A 197 27.97 -29.02 10.67
C GLU A 197 28.11 -30.55 10.49
N GLU A 198 27.06 -31.27 10.05
CA GLU A 198 27.14 -32.72 9.82
C GLU A 198 28.12 -33.11 8.69
N MET A 199 28.26 -32.28 7.64
CA MET A 199 29.27 -32.53 6.59
C MET A 199 30.70 -32.28 7.06
N SER A 200 30.91 -31.47 8.10
CA SER A 200 32.24 -31.17 8.64
C SER A 200 32.77 -32.28 9.57
N GLU A 201 31.89 -32.99 10.30
CA GLU A 201 32.28 -34.06 11.21
C GLU A 201 32.71 -35.35 10.49
N ASP A 202 32.15 -35.65 9.30
CA ASP A 202 32.47 -36.86 8.52
C ASP A 202 33.84 -36.80 7.80
N THR A 203 34.54 -35.66 7.82
CA THR A 203 35.87 -35.50 7.17
C THR A 203 37.07 -35.64 8.11
N VAL A 204 36.85 -35.77 9.43
CA VAL A 204 37.95 -35.76 10.43
C VAL A 204 38.32 -37.17 10.94
N SER A 205 37.65 -38.25 10.52
CA SER A 205 37.95 -39.62 10.99
C SER A 205 38.80 -40.48 10.02
N MET A 206 39.76 -39.88 9.31
CA MET A 206 40.77 -40.63 8.53
C MET A 206 42.18 -40.09 8.76
N GLU A 207 42.74 -40.33 9.95
CA GLU A 207 44.20 -40.42 10.17
C GLU A 207 44.53 -41.65 11.01
#